data_AF-A0A354EG15-F1
#
_entry.id   AF-A0A354EG15-F1
#
_cell.length_a   1.000
_cell.length_b   1.000
_cell.length_c   1.000
_cell.angle_alpha   90.00
_cell.angle_beta   90.00
_cell.angle_gamma   90.00
#
_symmetry.space_group_name_H-M   'P 1'
#
loop_
_entity.id
_entity.type
_entity.pdbx_description
1 polymer ?
#
loop_
_entity_poly.entity_id
_entity_poly.type
_entity_poly.pdbx_seq_one_letter_code
_entity_poly.pdbx_strand_id
1 'polypeptide(L)'
;MRFRITRGQRRCPSRKEVSMKILRICCLALCGLVALSVPVTAAESNYPEMMLILDASGSMWGKVGGEAKIEAARKVFAEIIPSIPAEVKVGLTAYGHNRKGDCADIETLVPLGGDRQAILQMINSLQPKGKTPIADSIKMVSETLKAKENETMIVLVSDGEETCNPDPCGVVRQLKASGIKFVLHVVGFDVNNMQRDQLTCLAEAGGGDYYSAADSQALLSSLQQVRKTVEVKVQQAKTATRSMATGLGKLQISIPEKGRVSVNAFKLIRLEDEKIIKTISEPPAESIHPLPAGTYRLIAGFANVNNKPDSEVSFGEWTVIGGATTVIDLGILTINITPELARMATGAVIITSKENPSFNLAVAYNDNDYYLYKPKPLPAGTYDLNVHYKKSYLYLTEETPILLVPDVVIPAGGEGAATIDSGIRLKKPAAGGLDGFELISVEENWGPLRVVKAKNGDYPLWMEYGVPPGTYRLQGYLEGMTEPMPLVEGLQISAGELLEVDTGL
;
A
#
# COMPACT_ATOMS: atom_id res chain seq x y z
N MET A 1 97.08 -40.86 10.05
CA MET A 1 98.30 -40.74 9.24
C MET A 1 97.95 -39.98 7.96
N ARG A 2 98.62 -38.83 7.74
CA ARG A 2 98.70 -37.97 6.52
C ARG A 2 97.46 -37.20 6.00
N PHE A 3 97.53 -35.91 6.31
CA PHE A 3 97.13 -34.74 5.49
C PHE A 3 97.66 -34.78 4.03
N ARG A 4 96.90 -34.19 3.09
CA ARG A 4 97.46 -33.22 2.11
C ARG A 4 96.40 -32.23 1.61
N ILE A 5 96.90 -31.03 1.37
CA ILE A 5 96.26 -29.72 1.16
C ILE A 5 96.26 -29.39 -0.34
N THR A 6 95.29 -28.60 -0.85
CA THR A 6 95.56 -27.34 -1.59
C THR A 6 94.31 -26.47 -1.84
N ARG A 7 94.49 -25.16 -1.61
CA ARG A 7 93.62 -24.02 -1.88
C ARG A 7 93.77 -23.52 -3.34
N GLY A 8 92.79 -22.75 -3.83
CA GLY A 8 92.95 -21.73 -4.88
C GLY A 8 91.62 -21.36 -5.55
N GLN A 9 90.88 -20.35 -5.07
CA GLN A 9 90.85 -18.94 -5.49
C GLN A 9 90.13 -18.60 -6.82
N ARG A 10 89.04 -17.80 -6.65
CA ARG A 10 88.53 -16.66 -7.45
C ARG A 10 88.09 -16.86 -8.91
N ARG A 11 86.82 -16.51 -9.22
CA ARG A 11 86.39 -15.23 -9.83
C ARG A 11 84.89 -15.25 -10.23
N CYS A 12 84.21 -14.12 -9.99
CA CYS A 12 82.93 -13.73 -10.60
C CYS A 12 83.14 -13.40 -12.10
N PRO A 13 82.15 -13.67 -12.98
CA PRO A 13 81.34 -12.58 -13.58
C PRO A 13 79.84 -12.98 -13.73
N SER A 14 78.87 -12.11 -13.46
CA SER A 14 78.33 -10.97 -14.24
C SER A 14 77.30 -11.34 -15.33
N ARG A 15 76.07 -10.87 -15.09
CA ARG A 15 75.25 -10.01 -15.96
C ARG A 15 74.84 -10.59 -17.33
N LYS A 16 73.60 -11.09 -17.41
CA LYS A 16 72.53 -10.64 -18.33
C LYS A 16 71.29 -11.56 -18.21
N GLU A 17 70.13 -10.97 -18.46
CA GLU A 17 68.81 -11.58 -18.60
C GLU A 17 68.09 -11.96 -17.31
N VAL A 18 67.28 -11.03 -16.78
CA VAL A 18 65.80 -11.14 -16.71
C VAL A 18 65.30 -9.77 -16.23
N SER A 19 64.75 -8.96 -17.14
CA SER A 19 64.02 -7.74 -16.76
C SER A 19 62.98 -7.45 -17.83
N MET A 20 61.78 -8.02 -17.69
CA MET A 20 60.55 -7.48 -18.27
C MET A 20 59.34 -8.24 -17.72
N LYS A 21 58.81 -7.82 -16.55
CA LYS A 21 57.45 -8.15 -16.06
C LYS A 21 57.11 -7.40 -14.75
N ILE A 22 57.29 -6.08 -14.72
CA ILE A 22 56.71 -5.21 -13.68
C ILE A 22 56.24 -3.92 -14.34
N LEU A 23 55.08 -3.96 -14.99
CA LEU A 23 54.30 -2.77 -15.31
C LEU A 23 52.90 -3.19 -15.79
N ARG A 24 51.90 -3.25 -14.86
CA ARG A 24 50.44 -3.14 -15.10
C ARG A 24 49.53 -3.62 -13.95
N ILE A 25 50.00 -3.67 -12.70
CA ILE A 25 49.13 -3.91 -11.53
C ILE A 25 49.45 -2.85 -10.47
N CYS A 26 49.02 -1.60 -10.68
CA CYS A 26 49.09 -0.55 -9.64
C CYS A 26 48.22 0.70 -9.93
N CYS A 27 47.10 0.56 -10.65
CA CYS A 27 46.24 1.73 -10.99
C CYS A 27 44.74 1.50 -10.81
N LEU A 28 44.31 0.56 -9.96
CA LEU A 28 42.87 0.30 -9.72
C LEU A 28 42.52 0.03 -8.24
N ALA A 29 43.31 0.53 -7.30
CA ALA A 29 43.10 0.35 -5.86
C ALA A 29 43.12 1.67 -5.06
N LEU A 30 42.67 2.78 -5.66
CA LEU A 30 42.65 4.08 -4.97
C LEU A 30 41.49 5.02 -5.38
N CYS A 31 40.26 4.49 -5.50
CA CYS A 31 39.07 5.31 -5.77
C CYS A 31 37.77 4.76 -5.15
N GLY A 32 37.85 4.13 -3.96
CA GLY A 32 36.68 3.50 -3.33
C GLY A 32 36.60 3.72 -1.83
N LEU A 33 36.65 4.97 -1.36
CA LEU A 33 36.29 5.31 0.03
C LEU A 33 35.94 6.80 0.16
N VAL A 34 34.80 7.21 -0.40
CA VAL A 34 34.10 8.42 0.04
C VAL A 34 32.77 7.94 0.62
N ALA A 35 32.79 7.65 1.92
CA ALA A 35 31.57 7.41 2.68
C ALA A 35 30.83 8.75 2.79
N LEU A 36 29.78 8.91 1.99
CA LEU A 36 28.78 9.96 2.17
C LEU A 36 28.12 9.77 3.54
N SER A 37 28.64 10.47 4.54
CA SER A 37 28.02 10.60 5.85
C SER A 37 26.90 11.61 5.71
N VAL A 38 25.71 11.13 5.35
CA VAL A 38 24.49 11.94 5.48
C VAL A 38 24.29 12.17 6.98
N PRO A 39 24.27 13.42 7.48
CA PRO A 39 23.94 13.67 8.86
C PRO A 39 22.49 13.22 9.07
N VAL A 40 22.33 12.18 9.89
CA VAL A 40 21.02 11.83 10.45
C VAL A 40 20.62 13.01 11.32
N THR A 41 19.76 13.88 10.80
CA THR A 41 19.04 14.85 11.63
C THR A 41 18.24 14.03 12.63
N ALA A 42 18.66 14.05 13.89
CA ALA A 42 17.87 13.49 14.98
C ALA A 42 16.50 14.18 14.95
N ALA A 43 15.44 13.41 14.70
CA ALA A 43 14.08 13.90 14.87
C ALA A 43 13.97 14.48 16.29
N GLU A 44 13.52 15.73 16.41
CA GLU A 44 13.22 16.33 17.71
C GLU A 44 12.24 15.39 18.44
N SER A 45 12.64 14.97 19.63
CA SER A 45 11.79 14.11 20.46
C SER A 45 10.64 14.94 20.98
N ASN A 46 9.42 14.46 20.75
CA ASN A 46 8.20 15.21 21.01
C ASN A 46 7.77 15.10 22.48
N TYR A 47 8.53 15.74 23.37
CA TYR A 47 8.20 15.79 24.80
C TYR A 47 7.07 16.79 25.09
N PRO A 48 6.26 16.57 26.14
CA PRO A 48 5.20 17.50 26.52
C PRO A 48 5.77 18.87 26.90
N GLU A 49 5.03 19.93 26.56
CA GLU A 49 5.33 21.32 26.91
C GLU A 49 4.33 21.83 27.95
N MET A 50 4.75 22.71 28.85
CA MET A 50 3.94 23.28 29.93
C MET A 50 4.06 24.80 30.01
N MET A 51 2.94 25.52 29.96
CA MET A 51 2.88 26.94 30.30
C MET A 51 2.15 27.14 31.63
N LEU A 52 2.80 27.83 32.57
CA LEU A 52 2.19 28.23 33.83
C LEU A 52 1.55 29.61 33.68
N ILE A 53 0.33 29.78 34.17
CA ILE A 53 -0.32 31.07 34.32
C ILE A 53 -0.56 31.32 35.80
N LEU A 54 0.09 32.35 36.36
CA LEU A 54 0.01 32.66 37.77
C LEU A 54 -0.78 33.95 38.02
N ASP A 55 -1.78 33.85 38.90
CA ASP A 55 -2.48 34.98 39.47
C ASP A 55 -1.57 35.78 40.41
N ALA A 56 -1.38 37.04 40.08
CA ALA A 56 -0.75 38.03 40.94
C ALA A 56 -1.66 39.26 41.04
N SER A 57 -2.97 39.08 41.08
CA SER A 57 -3.93 40.14 41.34
C SER A 57 -3.94 40.56 42.81
N GLY A 58 -4.54 41.71 43.12
CA GLY A 58 -4.53 42.25 44.48
C GLY A 58 -5.06 41.31 45.58
N SER A 59 -5.94 40.35 45.25
CA SER A 59 -6.48 39.36 46.20
C SER A 59 -5.41 38.42 46.76
N MET A 60 -4.29 38.22 46.05
CA MET A 60 -3.18 37.36 46.47
C MET A 60 -2.40 37.92 47.70
N TRP A 61 -2.70 39.15 48.13
CA TRP A 61 -2.27 39.67 49.44
C TRP A 61 -3.13 39.19 50.61
N GLY A 62 -4.29 38.61 50.32
CA GLY A 62 -5.13 37.91 51.29
C GLY A 62 -4.35 36.80 52.00
N LYS A 63 -4.82 36.44 53.19
CA LYS A 63 -4.15 35.43 54.01
C LYS A 63 -4.83 34.08 53.90
N VAL A 64 -4.01 33.04 53.78
CA VAL A 64 -4.41 31.63 53.87
C VAL A 64 -3.47 30.93 54.84
N GLY A 65 -4.01 30.19 55.81
CA GLY A 65 -3.19 29.52 56.83
C GLY A 65 -2.27 30.46 57.65
N GLY A 66 -2.58 31.76 57.72
CA GLY A 66 -1.79 32.77 58.47
C GLY A 66 -0.70 33.49 57.68
N GLU A 67 -0.40 33.09 56.44
CA GLU A 67 0.54 33.77 55.53
C GLU A 67 -0.17 34.34 54.29
N ALA A 68 0.48 35.24 53.57
CA ALA A 68 -0.10 35.79 52.33
C ALA A 68 -0.12 34.71 51.23
N LYS A 69 -1.21 34.65 50.45
CA LYS A 69 -1.38 33.68 49.36
C LYS A 69 -0.21 33.68 48.36
N ILE A 70 0.29 34.86 47.99
CA ILE A 70 1.48 34.94 47.10
C ILE A 70 2.74 34.30 47.70
N GLU A 71 2.95 34.44 49.00
CA GLU A 71 4.11 33.84 49.68
C GLU A 71 3.98 32.32 49.78
N ALA A 72 2.77 31.83 50.06
CA ALA A 72 2.44 30.41 49.98
C ALA A 72 2.70 29.84 48.57
N ALA A 73 2.22 30.53 47.52
CA ALA A 73 2.43 30.12 46.14
C ALA A 73 3.93 30.06 45.78
N ARG A 74 4.71 31.09 46.15
CA ARG A 74 6.17 31.11 45.92
C ARG A 74 6.87 29.89 46.52
N LYS A 75 6.55 29.53 47.77
CA LYS A 75 7.12 28.35 48.43
C LYS A 75 6.79 27.07 47.67
N VAL A 76 5.54 26.92 47.24
CA VAL A 76 5.12 25.73 46.48
C VAL A 76 5.81 25.64 45.12
N PHE A 77 5.88 26.74 44.37
CA PHE A 77 6.55 26.74 43.07
C PHE A 77 8.07 26.48 43.19
N ALA A 78 8.71 26.93 44.28
CA ALA A 78 10.10 26.60 44.57
C ALA A 78 10.36 25.09 44.70
N GLU A 79 9.36 24.31 45.13
CA GLU A 79 9.43 22.85 45.20
C GLU A 79 9.03 22.18 43.87
N ILE A 80 7.98 22.68 43.22
CA ILE A 80 7.41 22.05 42.03
C ILE A 80 8.29 22.21 40.80
N ILE A 81 8.77 23.42 40.50
CA ILE A 81 9.49 23.71 39.24
C ILE A 81 10.74 22.82 39.06
N PRO A 82 11.61 22.61 40.09
CA PRO A 82 12.75 21.72 39.97
C PRO A 82 12.37 20.24 39.81
N SER A 83 11.18 19.85 40.26
CA SER A 83 10.71 18.46 40.21
C SER A 83 10.10 18.04 38.87
N ILE A 84 9.77 19.00 38.00
CA ILE A 84 9.25 18.71 36.65
C ILE A 84 10.36 18.03 35.82
N PRO A 85 10.07 16.90 35.12
CA PRO A 85 11.07 16.19 34.32
C PRO A 85 11.85 17.12 33.38
N ALA A 86 13.17 16.94 33.30
CA ALA A 86 14.09 17.86 32.62
C ALA A 86 13.73 18.08 31.14
N GLU A 87 13.13 17.07 30.50
CA GLU A 87 12.72 17.05 29.09
C GLU A 87 11.51 17.96 28.79
N VAL A 88 10.74 18.32 29.81
CA VAL A 88 9.55 19.18 29.67
C VAL A 88 10.00 20.62 29.51
N LYS A 89 9.57 21.27 28.42
CA LYS A 89 9.75 22.71 28.22
C LYS A 89 8.72 23.45 29.06
N VAL A 90 9.17 24.30 29.98
CA VAL A 90 8.29 25.07 30.88
C VAL A 90 8.38 26.56 30.55
N GLY A 91 7.26 27.27 30.65
CA GLY A 91 7.19 28.73 30.56
C GLY A 91 6.33 29.32 31.67
N LEU A 92 6.39 30.65 31.84
CA LEU A 92 5.65 31.40 32.86
C LEU A 92 5.00 32.65 32.26
N THR A 93 3.70 32.75 32.46
CA THR A 93 2.91 33.97 32.26
C THR A 93 2.28 34.36 33.59
N ALA A 94 2.18 35.66 33.87
CA ALA A 94 1.50 36.17 35.04
C ALA A 94 0.58 37.32 34.66
N TYR A 95 -0.45 37.54 35.48
CA TYR A 95 -1.33 38.70 35.33
C TYR A 95 -1.52 39.46 36.64
N GLY A 96 -1.87 40.74 36.53
CA GLY A 96 -2.19 41.61 37.66
C GLY A 96 -1.00 42.08 38.49
N HIS A 97 0.24 41.86 38.06
CA HIS A 97 1.42 42.12 38.90
C HIS A 97 2.04 43.53 38.75
N ASN A 98 1.66 44.33 37.76
CA ASN A 98 2.32 45.61 37.48
C ASN A 98 1.38 46.82 37.62
N ARG A 99 0.14 46.71 37.13
CA ARG A 99 -0.78 47.84 36.96
C ARG A 99 -2.10 47.62 37.70
N LYS A 100 -2.48 48.59 38.52
CA LYS A 100 -3.74 48.55 39.27
C LYS A 100 -4.91 48.85 38.33
N GLY A 101 -5.93 47.98 38.35
CA GLY A 101 -7.19 48.22 37.61
C GLY A 101 -7.14 47.93 36.11
N ASP A 102 -6.01 47.49 35.56
CA ASP A 102 -5.80 47.27 34.13
C ASP A 102 -6.04 45.80 33.75
N CYS A 103 -6.94 45.55 32.79
CA CYS A 103 -7.25 44.21 32.27
C CYS A 103 -6.23 43.73 31.23
N ALA A 104 -5.42 44.64 30.67
CA ALA A 104 -4.31 44.28 29.78
C ALA A 104 -3.02 43.97 30.55
N ASP A 105 -3.09 43.83 31.88
CA ASP A 105 -1.93 43.54 32.73
C ASP A 105 -1.58 42.05 32.74
N ILE A 106 -1.15 41.55 31.57
CA ILE A 106 -0.72 40.16 31.35
C ILE A 106 0.67 40.21 30.72
N GLU A 107 1.59 39.39 31.23
CA GLU A 107 2.97 39.34 30.73
C GLU A 107 3.49 37.90 30.73
N THR A 108 4.06 37.48 29.59
CA THR A 108 4.90 36.27 29.53
C THR A 108 6.29 36.60 30.05
N LEU A 109 6.51 36.32 31.33
CA LEU A 109 7.77 36.60 32.03
C LEU A 109 8.90 35.68 31.59
N VAL A 110 8.57 34.41 31.31
CA VAL A 110 9.52 33.44 30.77
C VAL A 110 8.84 32.70 29.61
N PRO A 111 9.39 32.78 28.38
CA PRO A 111 8.82 32.07 27.25
C PRO A 111 8.91 30.55 27.45
N LEU A 112 8.10 29.81 26.70
CA LEU A 112 8.08 28.35 26.75
C LEU A 112 9.46 27.77 26.43
N GLY A 113 9.99 26.93 27.32
CA GLY A 113 11.35 26.38 27.21
C GLY A 113 12.43 27.25 27.82
N GLY A 114 12.07 28.29 28.59
CA GLY A 114 13.02 29.11 29.32
C GLY A 114 13.64 28.40 30.53
N ASP A 115 14.63 29.07 31.13
CA ASP A 115 15.38 28.55 32.27
C ASP A 115 14.49 28.44 33.52
N ARG A 116 14.48 27.26 34.16
CA ARG A 116 13.74 26.99 35.41
C ARG A 116 14.16 27.93 36.54
N GLN A 117 15.44 28.29 36.64
CA GLN A 117 15.93 29.25 37.62
C GLN A 117 15.38 30.67 37.35
N ALA A 118 15.28 31.06 36.07
CA ALA A 118 14.66 32.33 35.70
C ALA A 118 13.17 32.33 36.07
N ILE A 119 12.44 31.22 35.85
CA ILE A 119 11.04 31.09 36.28
C ILE A 119 10.91 31.33 37.78
N LEU A 120 11.74 30.69 38.60
CA LEU A 120 11.71 30.86 40.06
C LEU A 120 12.04 32.29 40.49
N GLN A 121 13.01 32.94 39.84
CA GLN A 121 13.34 34.35 40.11
C GLN A 121 12.16 35.26 39.79
N MET A 122 11.48 35.05 38.66
CA MET A 122 10.32 35.83 38.26
C MET A 122 9.14 35.62 39.20
N ILE A 123 8.84 34.38 39.62
CA ILE A 123 7.77 34.11 40.61
C ILE A 123 8.05 34.84 41.94
N ASN A 124 9.31 34.89 42.37
CA ASN A 124 9.69 35.58 43.60
C ASN A 124 9.64 37.12 43.49
N SER A 125 9.73 37.69 42.28
CA SER A 125 9.66 39.14 42.07
C SER A 125 8.23 39.67 41.90
N LEU A 126 7.26 38.80 41.62
CA LEU A 126 5.85 39.17 41.43
C LEU A 126 5.28 39.92 42.64
N GLN A 127 4.70 41.10 42.40
CA GLN A 127 4.01 41.88 43.43
C GLN A 127 2.52 41.98 43.10
N PRO A 128 1.63 41.44 43.94
CA PRO A 128 0.22 41.46 43.59
C PRO A 128 -0.41 42.86 43.62
N LYS A 129 -1.18 43.25 42.59
CA LYS A 129 -1.65 44.65 42.47
C LYS A 129 -2.94 44.88 41.68
N GLY A 130 -3.14 44.15 40.61
CA GLY A 130 -4.06 44.43 39.52
C GLY A 130 -5.33 43.60 39.56
N LYS A 131 -5.99 43.52 38.39
CA LYS A 131 -7.19 42.71 38.14
C LYS A 131 -6.83 41.27 37.76
N THR A 132 -7.86 40.46 37.54
CA THR A 132 -7.81 39.01 37.21
C THR A 132 -8.26 38.72 35.77
N PRO A 133 -7.52 39.13 34.72
CA PRO A 133 -7.88 38.87 33.32
C PRO A 133 -7.56 37.42 32.89
N ILE A 134 -8.26 36.45 33.47
CA ILE A 134 -8.02 35.01 33.26
C ILE A 134 -8.21 34.63 31.79
N ALA A 135 -9.33 34.99 31.18
CA ALA A 135 -9.66 34.66 29.80
C ALA A 135 -8.63 35.19 28.81
N ASP A 136 -8.22 36.45 28.97
CA ASP A 136 -7.25 37.10 28.09
C ASP A 136 -5.84 36.54 28.30
N SER A 137 -5.49 36.11 29.53
CA SER A 137 -4.21 35.45 29.78
C SER A 137 -4.11 34.08 29.11
N ILE A 138 -5.19 33.29 29.15
CA ILE A 138 -5.27 32.01 28.44
C ILE A 138 -5.21 32.25 26.94
N LYS A 139 -5.95 33.24 26.42
CA LYS A 139 -5.90 33.62 25.00
C LYS A 139 -4.50 33.98 24.56
N MET A 140 -3.80 34.86 25.30
CA MET A 140 -2.43 35.27 24.98
C MET A 140 -1.49 34.06 24.90
N VAL A 141 -1.54 33.17 25.91
CA VAL A 141 -0.73 31.94 25.90
C VAL A 141 -1.11 31.06 24.73
N SER A 142 -2.39 30.75 24.54
CA SER A 142 -2.88 29.89 23.46
C SER A 142 -2.50 30.40 22.06
N GLU A 143 -2.47 31.72 21.85
CA GLU A 143 -2.07 32.30 20.57
C GLU A 143 -0.60 32.03 20.21
N THR A 144 0.29 31.96 21.20
CA THR A 144 1.70 31.55 20.97
C THR A 144 1.83 30.08 20.53
N LEU A 145 0.78 29.28 20.73
CA LEU A 145 0.75 27.85 20.42
C LEU A 145 0.18 27.54 19.03
N LYS A 146 -0.39 28.53 18.32
CA LYS A 146 -1.04 28.32 17.01
C LYS A 146 -0.14 27.66 15.96
N ALA A 147 1.17 27.94 16.01
CA ALA A 147 2.16 27.41 15.06
C ALA A 147 2.84 26.11 15.53
N LYS A 148 2.46 25.59 16.70
CA LYS A 148 3.07 24.39 17.28
C LYS A 148 2.22 23.16 16.97
N GLU A 149 2.88 22.09 16.54
CA GLU A 149 2.21 20.82 16.29
C GLU A 149 1.89 20.04 17.58
N ASN A 150 2.58 20.40 18.67
CA ASN A 150 2.55 19.73 19.96
C ASN A 150 1.40 20.22 20.82
N GLU A 151 0.74 19.30 21.50
CA GLU A 151 -0.22 19.65 22.54
C GLU A 151 0.53 20.21 23.76
N THR A 152 0.21 21.45 24.14
CA THR A 152 0.80 22.12 25.30
C THR A 152 -0.15 22.08 26.50
N MET A 153 0.38 21.76 27.67
CA MET A 153 -0.36 21.84 28.92
C MET A 153 -0.33 23.28 29.46
N ILE A 154 -1.48 23.88 29.72
CA ILE A 154 -1.58 25.15 30.44
C ILE A 154 -2.03 24.85 31.87
N VAL A 155 -1.31 25.36 32.85
CA VAL A 155 -1.66 25.21 34.27
C VAL A 155 -1.91 26.60 34.84
N LEU A 156 -3.18 26.90 35.11
CA LEU A 156 -3.60 28.14 35.75
C LEU A 156 -3.65 27.95 37.26
N VAL A 157 -3.02 28.84 38.02
CA VAL A 157 -3.19 28.95 39.48
C VAL A 157 -3.80 30.29 39.79
N SER A 158 -5.02 30.30 40.34
CA SER A 158 -5.77 31.53 40.64
C SER A 158 -6.56 31.45 41.94
N ASP A 159 -6.67 32.58 42.62
CA ASP A 159 -7.41 32.73 43.88
C ASP A 159 -8.72 33.53 43.72
N GLY A 160 -9.06 33.90 42.49
CA GLY A 160 -10.02 34.94 42.18
C GLY A 160 -11.09 34.57 41.17
N GLU A 161 -12.13 35.40 41.14
CA GLU A 161 -13.11 35.44 40.05
C GLU A 161 -12.53 36.25 38.88
N GLU A 162 -13.02 36.02 37.67
CA GLU A 162 -12.66 36.84 36.52
C GLU A 162 -13.27 38.24 36.69
N THR A 163 -12.46 39.30 36.57
CA THR A 163 -12.93 40.69 36.79
C THR A 163 -12.90 41.55 35.52
N CYS A 164 -12.50 40.97 34.38
CA CYS A 164 -12.29 41.66 33.13
C CYS A 164 -13.18 41.15 31.99
N ASN A 165 -13.55 39.87 32.01
CA ASN A 165 -14.38 39.25 30.98
C ASN A 165 -15.69 38.67 31.55
N PRO A 166 -16.87 38.99 31.00
CA PRO A 166 -18.14 38.44 31.49
C PRO A 166 -18.38 36.96 31.16
N ASP A 167 -17.66 36.36 30.19
CA ASP A 167 -17.78 34.94 29.83
C ASP A 167 -16.39 34.30 29.57
N PRO A 168 -15.61 34.03 30.64
CA PRO A 168 -14.27 33.48 30.48
C PRO A 168 -14.26 32.05 29.92
N CYS A 169 -15.28 31.23 30.23
CA CYS A 169 -15.39 29.88 29.69
C CYS A 169 -15.70 29.88 28.19
N GLY A 170 -16.56 30.77 27.71
CA GLY A 170 -16.87 30.93 26.29
C GLY A 170 -15.62 31.21 25.47
N VAL A 171 -14.72 32.07 25.98
CA VAL A 171 -13.42 32.34 25.35
C VAL A 171 -12.58 31.07 25.21
N VAL A 172 -12.44 30.27 26.29
CA VAL A 172 -11.66 29.02 26.23
C VAL A 172 -12.26 28.01 25.26
N ARG A 173 -13.60 27.87 25.22
CA ARG A 173 -14.27 27.00 24.24
C ARG A 173 -14.00 27.44 22.81
N GLN A 174 -14.02 28.75 22.52
CA GLN A 174 -13.69 29.29 21.20
C GLN A 174 -12.23 29.00 20.83
N LEU A 175 -11.29 29.13 21.78
CA LEU A 175 -9.88 28.80 21.54
C LEU A 175 -9.70 27.32 21.19
N LYS A 176 -10.37 26.40 21.91
CA LYS A 176 -10.34 24.98 21.58
C LYS A 176 -10.98 24.69 20.22
N ALA A 177 -12.10 25.33 19.90
CA ALA A 177 -12.77 25.20 18.60
C ALA A 177 -11.92 25.73 17.43
N SER A 178 -11.01 26.67 17.68
CA SER A 178 -10.08 27.19 16.67
C SER A 178 -8.93 26.24 16.30
N GLY A 179 -8.87 25.04 16.90
CA GLY A 179 -7.88 24.01 16.59
C GLY A 179 -6.55 24.15 17.34
N ILE A 180 -6.43 25.09 18.28
CA ILE A 180 -5.23 25.23 19.11
C ILE A 180 -5.14 24.02 20.06
N LYS A 181 -4.01 23.32 20.01
CA LYS A 181 -3.76 22.11 20.79
C LYS A 181 -3.23 22.46 22.18
N PHE A 182 -4.14 22.69 23.12
CA PHE A 182 -3.79 22.80 24.54
C PHE A 182 -4.75 22.03 25.44
N VAL A 183 -4.28 21.68 26.64
CA VAL A 183 -5.10 21.18 27.75
C VAL A 183 -4.96 22.16 28.91
N LEU A 184 -6.08 22.66 29.44
CA LEU A 184 -6.07 23.61 30.56
C LEU A 184 -6.40 22.91 31.87
N HIS A 185 -5.41 22.78 32.74
CA HIS A 185 -5.61 22.43 34.15
C HIS A 185 -5.73 23.70 34.97
N VAL A 186 -6.65 23.73 35.93
CA VAL A 186 -6.89 24.90 36.79
C VAL A 186 -6.77 24.50 38.25
N VAL A 187 -5.97 25.24 39.01
CA VAL A 187 -5.82 25.10 40.46
C VAL A 187 -6.44 26.32 41.12
N GLY A 188 -7.59 26.13 41.78
CA GLY A 188 -8.26 27.18 42.55
C GLY A 188 -7.68 27.26 43.96
N PHE A 189 -7.04 28.38 44.29
CA PHE A 189 -6.32 28.58 45.54
C PHE A 189 -7.10 29.44 46.54
N ASP A 190 -7.59 28.83 47.62
CA ASP A 190 -8.43 29.46 48.64
C ASP A 190 -9.59 30.25 48.03
N VAL A 191 -10.45 29.50 47.30
CA VAL A 191 -11.59 30.02 46.54
C VAL A 191 -12.93 29.61 47.18
N ASN A 192 -13.92 30.48 47.04
CA ASN A 192 -15.31 30.21 47.44
C ASN A 192 -16.07 29.39 46.36
N ASN A 193 -17.34 29.04 46.63
CA ASN A 193 -18.13 28.21 45.73
C ASN A 193 -18.35 28.84 44.34
N MET A 194 -18.61 30.15 44.27
CA MET A 194 -18.86 30.85 43.01
C MET A 194 -17.59 30.88 42.14
N GLN A 195 -16.45 31.18 42.76
CA GLN A 195 -15.15 31.14 42.10
C GLN A 195 -14.79 29.73 41.62
N ARG A 196 -15.07 28.71 42.44
CA ARG A 196 -14.88 27.30 42.09
C ARG A 196 -15.67 26.92 40.84
N ASP A 197 -16.94 27.30 40.74
CA ASP A 197 -17.78 26.95 39.59
C ASP A 197 -17.22 27.55 38.30
N GLN A 198 -16.78 28.80 38.33
CA GLN A 198 -16.13 29.45 37.18
C GLN A 198 -14.82 28.76 36.78
N LEU A 199 -13.94 28.48 37.76
CA LEU A 199 -12.65 27.85 37.51
C LEU A 199 -12.78 26.40 37.02
N THR A 200 -13.80 25.68 37.50
CA THR A 200 -14.15 24.32 37.03
C THR A 200 -14.59 24.38 35.56
N CYS A 201 -15.46 25.31 35.23
CA CYS A 201 -15.93 25.54 33.87
C CYS A 201 -14.79 25.89 32.90
N LEU A 202 -13.75 26.61 33.35
CA LEU A 202 -12.55 26.88 32.56
C LEU A 202 -11.74 25.60 32.28
N ALA A 203 -11.50 24.77 33.30
CA ALA A 203 -10.77 23.50 33.12
C ALA A 203 -11.51 22.58 32.13
N GLU A 204 -12.82 22.42 32.31
CA GLU A 204 -13.67 21.62 31.41
C GLU A 204 -13.65 22.18 29.98
N ALA A 205 -13.78 23.50 29.82
CA ALA A 205 -13.74 24.16 28.50
C ALA A 205 -12.41 23.93 27.79
N GLY A 206 -11.29 23.85 28.52
CA GLY A 206 -9.97 23.56 27.97
C GLY A 206 -9.61 22.07 27.90
N GLY A 207 -10.52 21.18 28.31
CA GLY A 207 -10.35 19.73 28.28
C GLY A 207 -9.37 19.18 29.32
N GLY A 208 -9.17 19.89 30.44
CA GLY A 208 -8.35 19.45 31.57
C GLY A 208 -9.15 19.37 32.87
N ASP A 209 -8.41 19.25 33.98
CA ASP A 209 -8.96 19.01 35.31
C ASP A 209 -8.90 20.24 36.21
N TYR A 210 -9.89 20.37 37.09
CA TYR A 210 -9.90 21.35 38.18
C TYR A 210 -9.37 20.71 39.48
N TYR A 211 -8.51 21.44 40.18
CA TYR A 211 -7.95 21.06 41.48
C TYR A 211 -8.25 22.14 42.52
N SER A 212 -8.79 21.75 43.67
CA SER A 212 -9.06 22.68 44.78
C SER A 212 -7.89 22.69 45.77
N ALA A 213 -7.38 23.86 46.09
CA ALA A 213 -6.29 24.05 47.04
C ALA A 213 -6.73 25.01 48.16
N ALA A 214 -7.10 24.48 49.33
CA ALA A 214 -7.56 25.30 50.46
C ALA A 214 -6.41 26.01 51.22
N ASP A 215 -5.18 25.52 51.07
CA ASP A 215 -3.97 26.03 51.72
C ASP A 215 -2.71 25.67 50.90
N SER A 216 -1.54 26.07 51.39
CA SER A 216 -0.26 25.83 50.72
C SER A 216 0.05 24.34 50.54
N GLN A 217 -0.36 23.48 51.49
CA GLN A 217 -0.15 22.03 51.41
C GLN A 217 -1.05 21.40 50.34
N ALA A 218 -2.30 21.85 50.24
CA ALA A 218 -3.24 21.43 49.21
C ALA A 218 -2.83 21.95 47.82
N LEU A 219 -2.25 23.15 47.74
CA LEU A 219 -1.68 23.70 46.51
C LEU A 219 -0.52 22.85 46.01
N LEU A 220 0.42 22.49 46.90
CA LEU A 220 1.51 21.59 46.59
C LEU A 220 0.99 20.23 46.10
N SER A 221 0.03 19.65 46.79
CA SER A 221 -0.57 18.36 46.44
C SER A 221 -1.23 18.39 45.06
N SER A 222 -1.93 19.48 44.74
CA SER A 222 -2.58 19.68 43.43
C SER A 222 -1.55 19.77 42.30
N LEU A 223 -0.49 20.57 42.49
CA LEU A 223 0.57 20.69 41.48
C LEU A 223 1.39 19.39 41.34
N GLN A 224 1.54 18.60 42.40
CA GLN A 224 2.12 17.25 42.31
C GLN A 224 1.26 16.29 41.47
N GLN A 225 -0.07 16.40 41.52
CA GLN A 225 -0.96 15.62 40.64
C GLN A 225 -0.78 16.01 39.17
N VAL A 226 -0.76 17.31 38.88
CA VAL A 226 -0.47 17.82 37.53
C VAL A 226 0.90 17.32 37.04
N ARG A 227 1.93 17.37 37.89
CA ARG A 227 3.26 16.84 37.58
C ARG A 227 3.23 15.35 37.24
N LYS A 228 2.48 14.53 37.99
CA LYS A 228 2.35 13.09 37.69
C LYS A 228 1.73 12.85 36.31
N THR A 229 0.73 13.63 35.92
CA THR A 229 0.16 13.57 34.56
C THR A 229 1.22 13.86 33.50
N VAL A 230 2.09 14.84 33.75
CA VAL A 230 3.22 15.18 32.87
C VAL A 230 4.26 14.07 32.84
N GLU A 231 4.61 13.50 33.98
CA GLU A 231 5.54 12.36 34.07
C GLU A 231 5.04 11.16 33.26
N VAL A 232 3.75 10.82 33.35
CA VAL A 232 3.13 9.75 32.53
C VAL A 232 3.25 10.06 31.04
N LYS A 233 2.95 11.31 30.61
CA LYS A 233 3.12 11.73 29.21
C LYS A 233 4.59 11.68 28.76
N VAL A 234 5.55 12.03 29.63
CA VAL A 234 6.99 11.91 29.34
C VAL A 234 7.40 10.43 29.20
N GLN A 235 6.91 9.53 30.06
CA GLN A 235 7.22 8.10 29.94
C GLN A 235 6.60 7.49 28.68
N GLN A 236 5.39 7.91 28.30
CA GLN A 236 4.78 7.54 27.02
C GLN A 236 5.63 8.04 25.84
N ALA A 237 6.11 9.28 25.87
CA ALA A 237 7.00 9.83 24.85
C ALA A 237 8.35 9.08 24.78
N LYS A 238 8.91 8.66 25.93
CA LYS A 238 10.11 7.80 26.00
C LYS A 238 9.87 6.38 25.46
N THR A 239 8.62 5.90 25.52
CA THR A 239 8.20 4.55 25.10
C THR A 239 7.51 4.55 23.73
N ALA A 240 7.50 5.69 23.02
CA ALA A 240 6.97 5.77 21.66
C ALA A 240 7.72 4.77 20.78
N THR A 241 7.02 3.69 20.44
CA THR A 241 7.55 2.60 19.65
C THR A 241 8.02 3.20 18.34
N ARG A 242 9.32 3.09 18.03
CA ARG A 242 9.76 3.18 16.64
C ARG A 242 9.07 2.03 15.90
N SER A 243 7.93 2.30 15.29
CA SER A 243 7.49 1.51 14.15
C SER A 243 8.50 1.79 13.06
N MET A 244 9.47 0.89 12.87
CA MET A 244 10.03 0.74 11.54
C MET A 244 8.88 0.15 10.72
N ALA A 245 8.29 0.96 9.83
CA ALA A 245 7.57 0.39 8.72
C ALA A 245 8.55 -0.56 8.04
N THR A 246 8.28 -1.86 8.12
CA THR A 246 9.06 -2.83 7.35
C THR A 246 8.98 -2.37 5.90
N GLY A 247 10.08 -2.43 5.15
CA GLY A 247 10.04 -2.17 3.69
C GLY A 247 9.18 -3.17 2.91
N LEU A 248 8.37 -3.98 3.61
CA LEU A 248 7.47 -4.96 3.06
C LEU A 248 6.10 -4.32 2.81
N GLY A 249 5.61 -4.45 1.59
CA GLY A 249 4.18 -4.34 1.30
C GLY A 249 3.52 -5.70 1.33
N LYS A 250 2.24 -5.73 0.99
CA LYS A 250 1.45 -6.95 0.81
C LYS A 250 0.91 -6.97 -0.61
N LEU A 251 1.03 -8.09 -1.29
CA LEU A 251 0.29 -8.38 -2.52
C LEU A 251 -0.85 -9.33 -2.17
N GLN A 252 -2.09 -8.89 -2.35
CA GLN A 252 -3.28 -9.69 -2.19
C GLN A 252 -3.77 -10.12 -3.57
N ILE A 253 -4.05 -11.42 -3.74
CA ILE A 253 -4.59 -11.99 -4.98
C ILE A 253 -5.93 -12.64 -4.64
N SER A 254 -6.97 -12.25 -5.36
CA SER A 254 -8.32 -12.81 -5.26
C SER A 254 -8.70 -13.50 -6.56
N ILE A 255 -9.32 -14.68 -6.46
CA ILE A 255 -9.75 -15.54 -7.56
C ILE A 255 -11.21 -15.95 -7.32
N PRO A 256 -12.11 -15.79 -8.30
CA PRO A 256 -13.45 -16.35 -8.21
C PRO A 256 -13.39 -17.88 -8.08
N GLU A 257 -14.14 -18.45 -7.12
CA GLU A 257 -14.04 -19.88 -6.75
C GLU A 257 -14.21 -20.83 -7.96
N LYS A 258 -15.11 -20.50 -8.89
CA LYS A 258 -15.32 -21.26 -10.14
C LYS A 258 -14.06 -21.37 -11.01
N GLY A 259 -13.16 -20.38 -10.95
CA GLY A 259 -11.96 -20.30 -11.77
C GLY A 259 -10.81 -21.15 -11.25
N ARG A 260 -10.84 -21.52 -9.97
CA ARG A 260 -9.78 -22.32 -9.31
C ARG A 260 -9.59 -23.69 -9.94
N VAL A 261 -10.62 -24.23 -10.59
CA VAL A 261 -10.57 -25.52 -11.26
C VAL A 261 -9.56 -25.58 -12.43
N SER A 262 -9.18 -24.45 -13.02
CA SER A 262 -8.29 -24.42 -14.20
C SER A 262 -6.90 -23.85 -13.94
N VAL A 263 -6.70 -23.14 -12.82
CA VAL A 263 -5.39 -22.57 -12.46
C VAL A 263 -4.67 -23.51 -11.50
N ASN A 264 -3.46 -23.92 -11.91
CA ASN A 264 -2.62 -24.81 -11.11
C ASN A 264 -1.62 -24.04 -10.26
N ALA A 265 -1.09 -22.92 -10.76
CA ALA A 265 -0.12 -22.14 -10.02
C ALA A 265 -0.08 -20.65 -10.39
N PHE A 266 0.38 -19.83 -9.44
CA PHE A 266 0.89 -18.49 -9.71
C PHE A 266 2.37 -18.41 -9.39
N LYS A 267 3.14 -17.69 -10.23
CA LYS A 267 4.54 -17.35 -9.96
C LYS A 267 4.69 -15.85 -9.87
N LEU A 268 5.34 -15.39 -8.80
CA LEU A 268 5.68 -13.99 -8.57
C LEU A 268 7.15 -13.79 -8.92
N ILE A 269 7.41 -13.05 -10.00
CA ILE A 269 8.75 -12.75 -10.49
C ILE A 269 9.08 -11.31 -10.13
N ARG A 270 10.18 -11.06 -9.41
CA ARG A 270 10.65 -9.70 -9.16
C ARG A 270 11.39 -9.19 -10.39
N LEU A 271 10.98 -8.05 -10.92
CA LEU A 271 11.51 -7.53 -12.19
C LEU A 271 12.95 -7.02 -12.09
N GLU A 272 13.39 -6.56 -10.92
CA GLU A 272 14.74 -6.03 -10.72
C GLU A 272 15.83 -7.06 -11.09
N ASP A 273 15.61 -8.33 -10.76
CA ASP A 273 16.58 -9.40 -11.00
C ASP A 273 15.99 -10.64 -11.69
N GLU A 274 14.77 -10.52 -12.23
CA GLU A 274 14.00 -11.57 -12.95
C GLU A 274 13.93 -12.91 -12.19
N LYS A 275 13.99 -12.88 -10.85
CA LYS A 275 13.90 -14.09 -10.03
C LYS A 275 12.47 -14.39 -9.65
N ILE A 276 12.10 -15.68 -9.74
CA ILE A 276 10.89 -16.21 -9.12
C ILE A 276 11.08 -16.14 -7.60
N ILE A 277 10.34 -15.25 -6.95
CA ILE A 277 10.40 -15.05 -5.49
C ILE A 277 9.44 -16.00 -4.78
N LYS A 278 8.32 -16.35 -5.42
CA LYS A 278 7.32 -17.26 -4.84
C LYS A 278 6.55 -17.98 -5.94
N THR A 279 6.33 -19.27 -5.75
CA THR A 279 5.33 -20.07 -6.48
C THR A 279 4.21 -20.43 -5.53
N ILE A 280 2.98 -20.25 -5.97
CA ILE A 280 1.75 -20.49 -5.22
C ILE A 280 1.01 -21.59 -5.98
N SER A 281 1.22 -22.84 -5.59
CA SER A 281 0.52 -23.99 -6.15
C SER A 281 -0.89 -24.08 -5.59
N GLU A 282 -1.84 -24.49 -6.43
CA GLU A 282 -3.27 -24.64 -6.13
C GLU A 282 -3.82 -23.43 -5.35
N PRO A 283 -3.75 -22.22 -5.92
CA PRO A 283 -3.99 -21.01 -5.16
C PRO A 283 -5.43 -20.97 -4.58
N PRO A 284 -5.60 -20.56 -3.32
CA PRO A 284 -6.93 -20.40 -2.71
C PRO A 284 -7.68 -19.22 -3.35
N ALA A 285 -8.98 -19.09 -3.04
CA ALA A 285 -9.80 -17.98 -3.51
C ALA A 285 -9.24 -16.60 -3.13
N GLU A 286 -8.56 -16.51 -1.99
CA GLU A 286 -7.90 -15.28 -1.55
C GLU A 286 -6.58 -15.64 -0.87
N SER A 287 -5.51 -14.95 -1.26
CA SER A 287 -4.19 -15.13 -0.64
C SER A 287 -3.44 -13.81 -0.51
N ILE A 288 -2.71 -13.67 0.61
CA ILE A 288 -1.92 -12.48 0.92
C ILE A 288 -0.44 -12.87 0.97
N HIS A 289 0.40 -12.09 0.29
CA HIS A 289 1.82 -12.35 0.10
C HIS A 289 2.62 -11.12 0.55
N PRO A 290 3.24 -11.15 1.74
CA PRO A 290 4.19 -10.12 2.15
C PRO A 290 5.41 -10.14 1.23
N LEU A 291 5.75 -9.00 0.64
CA LEU A 291 6.85 -8.86 -0.32
C LEU A 291 7.58 -7.54 -0.07
N PRO A 292 8.91 -7.46 -0.29
CA PRO A 292 9.61 -6.18 -0.36
C PRO A 292 8.95 -5.20 -1.33
N ALA A 293 9.10 -3.91 -1.08
CA ALA A 293 8.69 -2.90 -2.04
C ALA A 293 9.44 -3.09 -3.37
N GLY A 294 8.73 -3.00 -4.49
CA GLY A 294 9.27 -3.25 -5.82
C GLY A 294 8.19 -3.66 -6.82
N THR A 295 8.58 -3.88 -8.07
CA THR A 295 7.66 -4.31 -9.13
C THR A 295 7.78 -5.81 -9.38
N TYR A 296 6.63 -6.48 -9.43
CA TYR A 296 6.50 -7.91 -9.57
C TYR A 296 5.62 -8.26 -10.76
N ARG A 297 6.04 -9.23 -11.57
CA ARG A 297 5.24 -9.85 -12.61
C ARG A 297 4.53 -11.07 -12.06
N LEU A 298 3.23 -11.20 -12.33
CA LEU A 298 2.44 -12.38 -11.97
C LEU A 298 2.29 -13.27 -13.22
N ILE A 299 2.83 -14.48 -13.17
CA ILE A 299 2.60 -15.51 -14.19
C ILE A 299 1.56 -16.49 -13.65
N ALA A 300 0.54 -16.78 -14.45
CA ALA A 300 -0.45 -17.81 -14.16
C ALA A 300 -0.13 -19.07 -14.97
N GLY A 301 -0.10 -20.22 -14.31
CA GLY A 301 -0.02 -21.54 -14.92
C GLY A 301 -1.38 -22.22 -14.93
N PHE A 302 -1.93 -22.44 -16.11
CA PHE A 302 -3.18 -23.16 -16.30
C PHE A 302 -2.93 -24.65 -16.46
N ALA A 303 -3.69 -25.47 -15.73
CA ALA A 303 -3.51 -26.90 -15.67
C ALA A 303 -3.67 -27.55 -17.05
N ASN A 304 -2.81 -28.53 -17.34
CA ASN A 304 -2.94 -29.41 -18.49
C ASN A 304 -3.11 -30.87 -18.05
N VAL A 305 -3.71 -31.67 -18.92
CA VAL A 305 -3.87 -33.12 -18.74
C VAL A 305 -2.58 -33.88 -19.06
N ASN A 306 -2.52 -35.16 -18.70
CA ASN A 306 -1.44 -36.09 -19.09
C ASN A 306 -0.03 -35.63 -18.69
N ASN A 307 0.10 -35.02 -17.51
CA ASN A 307 1.36 -34.53 -16.95
C ASN A 307 2.11 -33.55 -17.86
N LYS A 308 1.39 -32.88 -18.77
CA LYS A 308 1.98 -31.81 -19.58
C LYS A 308 2.23 -30.58 -18.71
N PRO A 309 3.27 -29.77 -19.01
CA PRO A 309 3.49 -28.52 -18.31
C PRO A 309 2.28 -27.59 -18.39
N ASP A 310 2.14 -26.72 -17.40
CA ASP A 310 1.08 -25.72 -17.38
C ASP A 310 1.19 -24.78 -18.59
N SER A 311 0.03 -24.35 -19.10
CA SER A 311 -0.03 -23.25 -20.06
C SER A 311 0.18 -21.94 -19.30
N GLU A 312 1.39 -21.39 -19.41
CA GLU A 312 1.79 -20.19 -18.67
C GLU A 312 1.53 -18.90 -19.45
N VAL A 313 0.98 -17.89 -18.77
CA VAL A 313 0.76 -16.55 -19.32
C VAL A 313 1.05 -15.47 -18.28
N SER A 314 1.61 -14.33 -18.71
CA SER A 314 1.80 -13.17 -17.85
C SER A 314 0.49 -12.40 -17.68
N PHE A 315 0.06 -12.22 -16.44
CA PHE A 315 -1.10 -11.39 -16.10
C PHE A 315 -0.76 -9.89 -16.06
N GLY A 316 0.52 -9.54 -16.02
CA GLY A 316 0.98 -8.15 -15.96
C GLY A 316 1.97 -7.92 -14.82
N GLU A 317 2.16 -6.66 -14.50
CA GLU A 317 3.15 -6.18 -13.52
C GLU A 317 2.46 -5.29 -12.48
N TRP A 318 2.81 -5.50 -11.21
CA TRP A 318 2.25 -4.77 -10.07
C TRP A 318 3.36 -4.24 -9.17
N THR A 319 3.20 -2.99 -8.73
CA THR A 319 4.12 -2.38 -7.76
C THR A 319 3.61 -2.61 -6.34
N VAL A 320 4.43 -3.28 -5.54
CA VAL A 320 4.24 -3.43 -4.10
C VAL A 320 4.89 -2.23 -3.41
N ILE A 321 4.14 -1.55 -2.54
CA ILE A 321 4.60 -0.39 -1.79
C ILE A 321 4.73 -0.78 -0.30
N GLY A 322 5.84 -0.41 0.33
CA GLY A 322 6.10 -0.70 1.75
C GLY A 322 4.99 -0.18 2.66
N GLY A 323 4.47 -1.02 3.55
CA GLY A 323 3.36 -0.69 4.44
C GLY A 323 1.95 -0.70 3.82
N ALA A 324 1.83 -0.81 2.48
CA ALA A 324 0.55 -0.84 1.78
C ALA A 324 0.15 -2.27 1.36
N THR A 325 -1.12 -2.42 0.97
CA THR A 325 -1.64 -3.64 0.32
C THR A 325 -1.98 -3.31 -1.13
N THR A 326 -1.32 -4.00 -2.07
CA THR A 326 -1.63 -3.98 -3.50
C THR A 326 -2.57 -5.14 -3.78
N VAL A 327 -3.74 -4.87 -4.37
CA VAL A 327 -4.78 -5.88 -4.62
C VAL A 327 -4.82 -6.23 -6.10
N ILE A 328 -4.81 -7.53 -6.39
CA ILE A 328 -5.09 -8.10 -7.71
C ILE A 328 -6.42 -8.86 -7.58
N ASP A 329 -7.48 -8.25 -8.07
CA ASP A 329 -8.81 -8.85 -8.06
C ASP A 329 -9.13 -9.40 -9.46
N LEU A 330 -8.98 -10.72 -9.61
CA LEU A 330 -9.20 -11.38 -10.89
C LEU A 330 -10.71 -11.53 -11.14
N GLY A 331 -11.13 -11.31 -12.38
CA GLY A 331 -12.42 -11.78 -12.85
C GLY A 331 -12.32 -13.22 -13.35
N ILE A 332 -13.39 -13.68 -14.00
CA ILE A 332 -13.45 -15.01 -14.58
C ILE A 332 -14.09 -14.98 -15.97
N LEU A 333 -13.45 -15.67 -16.92
CA LEU A 333 -14.03 -16.02 -18.21
C LEU A 333 -14.68 -17.39 -18.13
N THR A 334 -16.01 -17.44 -18.16
CA THR A 334 -16.75 -18.69 -18.32
C THR A 334 -16.96 -18.96 -19.81
N ILE A 335 -16.64 -20.17 -20.26
CA ILE A 335 -16.81 -20.58 -21.66
C ILE A 335 -17.98 -21.58 -21.71
N ASN A 336 -19.06 -21.18 -22.37
CA ASN A 336 -20.26 -21.99 -22.57
C ASN A 336 -20.25 -22.57 -23.98
N ILE A 337 -20.60 -23.85 -24.11
CA ILE A 337 -20.71 -24.52 -25.40
C ILE A 337 -22.06 -25.21 -25.45
N THR A 338 -22.78 -25.06 -26.56
CA THR A 338 -24.04 -25.77 -26.79
C THR A 338 -23.81 -27.28 -26.91
N PRO A 339 -24.76 -28.13 -26.47
CA PRO A 339 -24.61 -29.59 -26.56
C PRO A 339 -24.24 -30.11 -27.95
N GLU A 340 -24.74 -29.45 -29.00
CA GLU A 340 -24.49 -29.75 -30.41
C GLU A 340 -23.01 -29.55 -30.80
N LEU A 341 -22.33 -28.61 -30.15
CA LEU A 341 -20.91 -28.29 -30.36
C LEU A 341 -19.99 -28.93 -29.31
N ALA A 342 -20.51 -29.76 -28.41
CA ALA A 342 -19.73 -30.35 -27.33
C ALA A 342 -18.57 -31.25 -27.81
N ARG A 343 -18.61 -31.73 -29.06
CA ARG A 343 -17.61 -32.64 -29.64
C ARG A 343 -16.69 -31.99 -30.67
N MET A 344 -16.69 -30.66 -30.74
CA MET A 344 -15.86 -29.91 -31.68
C MET A 344 -14.41 -30.43 -31.78
N ALA A 345 -13.85 -30.38 -32.98
CA ALA A 345 -12.47 -30.80 -33.27
C ALA A 345 -11.39 -29.84 -32.72
N THR A 346 -11.62 -29.21 -31.57
CA THR A 346 -10.75 -28.20 -30.96
C THR A 346 -9.37 -28.73 -30.60
N GLY A 347 -8.35 -28.12 -31.18
CA GLY A 347 -6.92 -28.34 -30.93
C GLY A 347 -6.35 -27.45 -29.83
N ALA A 348 -6.81 -26.22 -29.68
CA ALA A 348 -6.59 -25.41 -28.47
C ALA A 348 -7.64 -24.31 -28.35
N VAL A 349 -7.83 -23.87 -27.11
CA VAL A 349 -8.51 -22.62 -26.78
C VAL A 349 -7.44 -21.55 -26.55
N ILE A 350 -7.56 -20.43 -27.27
CA ILE A 350 -6.62 -19.32 -27.24
C ILE A 350 -7.36 -18.07 -26.78
N ILE A 351 -6.85 -17.41 -25.75
CA ILE A 351 -7.43 -16.18 -25.20
C ILE A 351 -6.39 -15.06 -25.34
N THR A 352 -6.79 -13.98 -26.00
CA THR A 352 -5.94 -12.79 -26.22
C THR A 352 -6.58 -11.56 -25.60
N SER A 353 -5.78 -10.63 -25.09
CA SER A 353 -6.29 -9.37 -24.51
C SER A 353 -6.26 -8.25 -25.56
N LYS A 354 -7.28 -7.38 -25.54
CA LYS A 354 -7.30 -6.15 -26.34
C LYS A 354 -6.36 -5.09 -25.78
N GLU A 355 -6.17 -5.07 -24.46
CA GLU A 355 -5.35 -4.08 -23.76
C GLU A 355 -3.87 -4.49 -23.67
N ASN A 356 -3.58 -5.79 -23.68
CA ASN A 356 -2.22 -6.33 -23.61
C ASN A 356 -1.93 -7.28 -24.80
N PRO A 357 -1.30 -6.78 -25.88
CA PRO A 357 -0.97 -7.59 -27.05
C PRO A 357 -0.03 -8.77 -26.78
N SER A 358 0.73 -8.72 -25.68
CA SER A 358 1.62 -9.82 -25.26
C SER A 358 0.88 -10.91 -24.48
N PHE A 359 -0.37 -10.67 -24.07
CA PHE A 359 -1.20 -11.68 -23.42
C PHE A 359 -1.73 -12.65 -24.48
N ASN A 360 -1.25 -13.88 -24.43
CA ASN A 360 -1.71 -14.97 -25.29
C ASN A 360 -1.73 -16.28 -24.48
N LEU A 361 -2.89 -16.62 -23.93
CA LEU A 361 -3.10 -17.87 -23.21
C LEU A 361 -3.57 -18.94 -24.19
N ALA A 362 -2.72 -19.92 -24.50
CA ALA A 362 -3.07 -21.08 -25.31
C ALA A 362 -3.15 -22.35 -24.44
N VAL A 363 -4.36 -22.88 -24.28
CA VAL A 363 -4.61 -24.17 -23.61
C VAL A 363 -4.84 -25.21 -24.69
N ALA A 364 -3.86 -26.07 -24.90
CA ALA A 364 -3.86 -27.05 -25.98
C ALA A 364 -4.54 -28.37 -25.58
N TYR A 365 -5.15 -29.01 -26.57
CA TYR A 365 -5.61 -30.38 -26.49
C TYR A 365 -4.39 -31.29 -26.34
N ASN A 366 -4.40 -32.08 -25.27
CA ASN A 366 -3.30 -32.98 -24.93
C ASN A 366 -3.85 -34.39 -24.72
N ASP A 367 -4.51 -34.95 -25.74
CA ASP A 367 -5.24 -36.24 -25.71
C ASP A 367 -6.49 -36.27 -24.81
N ASN A 368 -6.86 -35.14 -24.22
CA ASN A 368 -8.07 -34.93 -23.45
C ASN A 368 -8.39 -33.41 -23.43
N ASP A 369 -9.67 -33.06 -23.47
CA ASP A 369 -10.20 -31.69 -23.55
C ASP A 369 -10.63 -31.10 -22.19
N TYR A 370 -10.46 -31.83 -21.09
CA TYR A 370 -11.00 -31.50 -19.76
C TYR A 370 -10.79 -30.06 -19.32
N TYR A 371 -9.62 -29.46 -19.57
CA TYR A 371 -9.29 -28.08 -19.18
C TYR A 371 -9.58 -27.01 -20.24
N LEU A 372 -9.83 -27.38 -21.50
CA LEU A 372 -9.96 -26.43 -22.62
C LEU A 372 -10.98 -25.35 -22.31
N TYR A 373 -12.19 -25.76 -21.90
CA TYR A 373 -13.33 -24.87 -21.71
C TYR A 373 -13.66 -24.60 -20.23
N LYS A 374 -12.82 -25.08 -19.30
CA LYS A 374 -12.99 -24.71 -17.90
C LYS A 374 -12.90 -23.19 -17.73
N PRO A 375 -13.66 -22.61 -16.79
CA PRO A 375 -13.58 -21.18 -16.52
C PRO A 375 -12.14 -20.74 -16.24
N LYS A 376 -11.72 -19.61 -16.82
CA LYS A 376 -10.35 -19.09 -16.72
C LYS A 376 -10.35 -17.82 -15.86
N PRO A 377 -9.75 -17.81 -14.67
CA PRO A 377 -9.56 -16.56 -13.94
C PRO A 377 -8.56 -15.68 -14.70
N LEU A 378 -8.91 -14.41 -14.91
CA LEU A 378 -8.15 -13.47 -15.72
C LEU A 378 -8.15 -12.09 -15.06
N PRO A 379 -7.14 -11.24 -15.32
CA PRO A 379 -7.22 -9.82 -14.98
C PRO A 379 -8.49 -9.18 -15.57
N ALA A 380 -8.95 -8.09 -14.97
CA ALA A 380 -10.03 -7.32 -15.56
C ALA A 380 -9.59 -6.72 -16.90
N GLY A 381 -10.45 -6.82 -17.91
CA GLY A 381 -10.13 -6.38 -19.28
C GLY A 381 -11.06 -6.97 -20.32
N THR A 382 -10.73 -6.75 -21.58
CA THR A 382 -11.50 -7.21 -22.74
C THR A 382 -10.71 -8.25 -23.50
N TYR A 383 -11.33 -9.40 -23.73
CA TYR A 383 -10.64 -10.57 -24.27
C TYR A 383 -11.37 -11.16 -25.48
N ASP A 384 -10.57 -11.67 -26.41
CA ASP A 384 -11.07 -12.44 -27.53
C ASP A 384 -10.90 -13.93 -27.25
N LEU A 385 -11.95 -14.72 -27.48
CA LEU A 385 -11.90 -16.18 -27.46
C LEU A 385 -11.68 -16.71 -28.88
N ASN A 386 -10.54 -17.38 -29.06
CA ASN A 386 -10.13 -17.99 -30.31
C ASN A 386 -10.01 -19.50 -30.14
N VAL A 387 -10.18 -20.24 -31.23
CA VAL A 387 -9.99 -21.69 -31.29
C VAL A 387 -9.24 -22.06 -32.56
N HIS A 388 -8.24 -22.94 -32.45
CA HIS A 388 -7.73 -23.66 -33.63
C HIS A 388 -8.17 -25.13 -33.57
N TYR A 389 -8.36 -25.75 -34.73
CA TYR A 389 -8.99 -27.08 -34.85
C TYR A 389 -8.01 -28.23 -35.16
N LYS A 390 -6.71 -27.97 -35.07
CA LYS A 390 -5.68 -29.00 -35.26
C LYS A 390 -5.41 -29.75 -33.95
N LYS A 391 -6.14 -30.85 -33.73
CA LYS A 391 -6.03 -31.72 -32.54
C LYS A 391 -4.76 -32.59 -32.45
N SER A 392 -4.04 -32.83 -33.55
CA SER A 392 -2.89 -33.74 -33.59
C SER A 392 -1.97 -33.45 -34.78
N TYR A 393 -0.70 -33.84 -34.70
CA TYR A 393 0.25 -33.79 -35.82
C TYR A 393 -0.16 -34.68 -37.00
N LEU A 394 -1.04 -35.67 -36.75
CA LEU A 394 -1.60 -36.52 -37.79
C LEU A 394 -2.64 -35.81 -38.66
N TYR A 395 -3.18 -34.68 -38.18
CA TYR A 395 -4.13 -33.85 -38.90
C TYR A 395 -3.39 -32.80 -39.70
N LEU A 396 -3.77 -32.67 -40.97
CA LEU A 396 -3.18 -31.71 -41.90
C LEU A 396 -3.90 -30.34 -41.86
N THR A 397 -4.92 -30.21 -41.02
CA THR A 397 -5.61 -28.95 -40.66
C THR A 397 -4.61 -27.87 -40.23
N GLU A 398 -4.87 -26.62 -40.59
CA GLU A 398 -4.03 -25.49 -40.18
C GLU A 398 -4.12 -25.17 -38.67
N GLU A 399 -3.08 -24.53 -38.15
CA GLU A 399 -3.04 -24.02 -36.77
C GLU A 399 -3.60 -22.60 -36.64
N THR A 400 -4.10 -22.03 -37.74
CA THR A 400 -4.69 -20.70 -37.81
C THR A 400 -5.87 -20.60 -36.83
N PRO A 401 -5.79 -19.77 -35.78
CA PRO A 401 -6.88 -19.57 -34.84
C PRO A 401 -8.06 -18.86 -35.51
N ILE A 402 -9.27 -19.31 -35.15
CA ILE A 402 -10.53 -18.69 -35.53
C ILE A 402 -11.06 -17.92 -34.33
N LEU A 403 -11.32 -16.63 -34.53
CA LEU A 403 -11.98 -15.78 -33.55
C LEU A 403 -13.46 -16.21 -33.45
N LEU A 404 -13.85 -16.80 -32.32
CA LEU A 404 -15.23 -17.27 -32.11
C LEU A 404 -16.07 -16.24 -31.38
N VAL A 405 -15.53 -15.64 -30.31
CA VAL A 405 -16.25 -14.66 -29.50
C VAL A 405 -15.32 -13.48 -29.25
N PRO A 406 -15.52 -12.34 -29.95
CA PRO A 406 -14.76 -11.14 -29.70
C PRO A 406 -15.26 -10.40 -28.45
N ASP A 407 -14.41 -9.52 -27.94
CA ASP A 407 -14.80 -8.43 -27.02
C ASP A 407 -15.51 -8.87 -25.72
N VAL A 408 -15.09 -10.00 -25.15
CA VAL A 408 -15.61 -10.49 -23.88
C VAL A 408 -15.05 -9.66 -22.73
N VAL A 409 -15.91 -8.84 -22.13
CA VAL A 409 -15.56 -7.98 -21.00
C VAL A 409 -15.56 -8.79 -19.70
N ILE A 410 -14.45 -8.72 -18.98
CA ILE A 410 -14.26 -9.36 -17.68
C ILE A 410 -14.07 -8.27 -16.62
N PRO A 411 -15.05 -8.04 -15.73
CA PRO A 411 -14.89 -7.11 -14.62
C PRO A 411 -14.02 -7.72 -13.50
N ALA A 412 -13.34 -6.86 -12.73
CA ALA A 412 -12.61 -7.28 -11.53
C ALA A 412 -13.56 -7.98 -10.54
N GLY A 413 -13.18 -9.15 -10.04
CA GLY A 413 -13.99 -9.97 -9.12
C GLY A 413 -15.29 -10.53 -9.71
N GLY A 414 -15.61 -10.22 -10.98
CA GLY A 414 -16.86 -10.63 -11.61
C GLY A 414 -16.66 -11.60 -12.78
N GLU A 415 -17.75 -11.89 -13.48
CA GLU A 415 -17.83 -12.95 -14.49
C GLU A 415 -18.16 -12.37 -15.87
N GLY A 416 -17.33 -12.70 -16.86
CA GLY A 416 -17.61 -12.54 -18.28
C GLY A 416 -17.89 -13.91 -18.90
N ALA A 417 -18.82 -13.99 -19.86
CA ALA A 417 -19.20 -15.24 -20.49
C ALA A 417 -18.94 -15.19 -22.00
N ALA A 418 -18.20 -16.17 -22.50
CA ALA A 418 -18.07 -16.44 -23.92
C ALA A 418 -18.93 -17.64 -24.28
N THR A 419 -19.89 -17.47 -25.19
CA THR A 419 -20.80 -18.55 -25.60
C THR A 419 -20.49 -18.94 -27.03
N ILE A 420 -20.19 -20.22 -27.24
CA ILE A 420 -20.00 -20.84 -28.56
C ILE A 420 -21.29 -21.59 -28.86
N ASP A 421 -22.14 -21.01 -29.71
CA ASP A 421 -23.47 -21.52 -30.03
C ASP A 421 -23.76 -21.68 -31.53
N SER A 422 -22.87 -21.21 -32.39
CA SER A 422 -22.97 -21.35 -33.85
C SER A 422 -21.82 -22.16 -34.43
N GLY A 423 -22.11 -22.89 -35.51
CA GLY A 423 -21.12 -23.73 -36.16
C GLY A 423 -21.58 -24.37 -37.44
N ILE A 424 -20.71 -25.20 -38.01
CA ILE A 424 -20.94 -25.97 -39.22
C ILE A 424 -20.51 -27.43 -39.03
N ARG A 425 -21.19 -28.34 -39.71
CA ARG A 425 -20.72 -29.71 -39.97
C ARG A 425 -21.08 -30.10 -41.40
N LEU A 426 -20.18 -30.79 -42.10
CA LEU A 426 -20.51 -31.42 -43.37
C LEU A 426 -21.13 -32.80 -43.14
N LYS A 427 -22.23 -33.08 -43.84
CA LYS A 427 -22.83 -34.41 -43.87
C LYS A 427 -21.92 -35.34 -44.68
N LYS A 428 -21.49 -36.43 -44.06
CA LYS A 428 -20.61 -37.42 -44.71
C LYS A 428 -21.32 -38.05 -45.93
N PRO A 429 -20.75 -37.97 -47.14
CA PRO A 429 -21.35 -38.56 -48.33
C PRO A 429 -21.20 -40.09 -48.33
N ALA A 430 -22.04 -40.78 -49.10
CA ALA A 430 -22.01 -42.24 -49.21
C ALA A 430 -20.82 -42.75 -50.06
N ALA A 431 -20.37 -41.93 -51.00
CA ALA A 431 -19.21 -42.15 -51.87
C ALA A 431 -18.57 -40.79 -52.21
N GLY A 432 -17.38 -40.78 -52.80
CA GLY A 432 -16.66 -39.54 -53.14
C GLY A 432 -15.50 -39.24 -52.18
N GLY A 433 -14.41 -38.70 -52.75
CA GLY A 433 -13.18 -38.37 -52.03
C GLY A 433 -13.09 -36.88 -51.75
N LEU A 434 -13.47 -36.45 -50.54
CA LEU A 434 -13.15 -35.12 -50.03
C LEU A 434 -11.80 -35.22 -49.30
N ASP A 435 -10.82 -34.44 -49.73
CA ASP A 435 -9.50 -34.32 -49.08
C ASP A 435 -9.47 -33.21 -48.04
N GLY A 436 -10.34 -32.20 -48.19
CA GLY A 436 -10.44 -31.07 -47.30
C GLY A 436 -11.57 -30.12 -47.67
N PHE A 437 -11.84 -29.14 -46.83
CA PHE A 437 -12.73 -28.02 -47.15
C PHE A 437 -12.21 -26.71 -46.54
N GLU A 438 -12.61 -25.59 -47.14
CA GLU A 438 -12.46 -24.25 -46.56
C GLU A 438 -13.81 -23.58 -46.38
N LEU A 439 -14.04 -23.02 -45.19
CA LEU A 439 -15.13 -22.07 -44.97
C LEU A 439 -14.53 -20.66 -44.89
N ILE A 440 -14.95 -19.79 -45.81
CA ILE A 440 -14.40 -18.45 -45.97
C ILE A 440 -15.50 -17.44 -45.67
N SER A 441 -15.27 -16.55 -44.70
CA SER A 441 -16.20 -15.45 -44.39
C SER A 441 -16.28 -14.48 -45.57
N VAL A 442 -17.50 -14.13 -45.99
CA VAL A 442 -17.73 -13.10 -47.02
C VAL A 442 -17.34 -11.71 -46.51
N GLU A 443 -17.47 -11.49 -45.20
CA GLU A 443 -17.12 -10.22 -44.56
C GLU A 443 -15.62 -10.10 -44.28
N GLU A 444 -14.84 -11.18 -44.46
CA GLU A 444 -13.39 -11.26 -44.18
C GLU A 444 -13.01 -10.88 -42.73
N ASN A 445 -13.97 -10.92 -41.81
CA ASN A 445 -13.80 -10.52 -40.41
C ASN A 445 -13.00 -11.53 -39.56
N TRP A 446 -12.78 -12.75 -40.08
CA TRP A 446 -12.01 -13.80 -39.42
C TRP A 446 -11.39 -14.77 -40.46
N GLY A 447 -10.26 -15.41 -40.13
CA GLY A 447 -9.46 -16.21 -41.08
C GLY A 447 -10.13 -17.54 -41.49
N PRO A 448 -9.92 -18.03 -42.72
CA PRO A 448 -10.67 -19.17 -43.24
C PRO A 448 -10.53 -20.41 -42.34
N LEU A 449 -11.64 -21.10 -42.07
CA LEU A 449 -11.59 -22.42 -41.46
C LEU A 449 -11.13 -23.40 -42.52
N ARG A 450 -9.91 -23.92 -42.38
CA ARG A 450 -9.33 -24.89 -43.29
C ARG A 450 -9.21 -26.25 -42.64
N VAL A 451 -9.93 -27.23 -43.16
CA VAL A 451 -9.94 -28.59 -42.63
C VAL A 451 -9.43 -29.55 -43.69
N VAL A 452 -8.47 -30.39 -43.30
CA VAL A 452 -7.86 -31.38 -44.21
C VAL A 452 -7.89 -32.73 -43.52
N LYS A 453 -8.21 -33.78 -44.29
CA LYS A 453 -8.24 -35.15 -43.78
C LYS A 453 -6.88 -35.61 -43.24
N ALA A 454 -6.92 -36.54 -42.31
CA ALA A 454 -5.72 -37.20 -41.81
C ALA A 454 -5.08 -38.10 -42.86
N LYS A 455 -3.79 -38.43 -42.68
CA LYS A 455 -3.08 -39.35 -43.59
C LYS A 455 -3.68 -40.77 -43.66
N ASN A 456 -4.42 -41.17 -42.63
CA ASN A 456 -4.92 -42.53 -42.42
C ASN A 456 -6.46 -42.63 -42.42
N GLY A 457 -7.17 -41.61 -42.91
CA GLY A 457 -8.63 -41.63 -42.97
C GLY A 457 -9.23 -40.27 -43.31
N ASP A 458 -10.55 -40.18 -43.17
CA ASP A 458 -11.36 -38.98 -43.47
C ASP A 458 -11.60 -38.10 -42.23
N TYR A 459 -11.18 -38.52 -41.04
CA TYR A 459 -11.15 -37.66 -39.86
C TYR A 459 -10.17 -36.48 -40.08
N PRO A 460 -10.49 -35.22 -39.68
CA PRO A 460 -11.67 -34.77 -38.95
C PRO A 460 -12.81 -34.21 -39.82
N LEU A 461 -12.84 -34.43 -41.14
CA LEU A 461 -13.72 -33.72 -42.10
C LEU A 461 -15.19 -33.60 -41.69
N TRP A 462 -15.72 -34.60 -40.99
CA TRP A 462 -17.14 -34.71 -40.64
C TRP A 462 -17.47 -34.28 -39.20
N MET A 463 -16.50 -33.69 -38.50
CA MET A 463 -16.69 -33.20 -37.13
C MET A 463 -17.45 -31.87 -37.12
N GLU A 464 -17.89 -31.45 -35.94
CA GLU A 464 -18.45 -30.13 -35.70
C GLU A 464 -17.33 -29.08 -35.57
N TYR A 465 -17.56 -27.91 -36.16
CA TYR A 465 -16.67 -26.77 -36.09
C TYR A 465 -17.45 -25.53 -35.68
N GLY A 466 -17.10 -24.95 -34.54
CA GLY A 466 -17.61 -23.65 -34.13
C GLY A 466 -17.11 -22.57 -35.08
N VAL A 467 -18.01 -21.69 -35.51
CA VAL A 467 -17.67 -20.50 -36.30
C VAL A 467 -18.63 -19.38 -35.91
N PRO A 468 -18.21 -18.11 -36.01
CA PRO A 468 -19.13 -16.99 -35.76
C PRO A 468 -20.37 -17.05 -36.67
N PRO A 469 -21.50 -16.45 -36.25
CA PRO A 469 -22.61 -16.20 -37.15
C PRO A 469 -22.17 -15.32 -38.32
N GLY A 470 -22.70 -15.56 -39.51
CA GLY A 470 -22.31 -14.80 -40.69
C GLY A 470 -22.66 -15.46 -42.01
N THR A 471 -22.16 -14.87 -43.09
CA THR A 471 -22.31 -15.39 -44.46
C THR A 471 -20.96 -15.93 -44.97
N TYR A 472 -20.99 -17.11 -45.56
CA TYR A 472 -19.82 -17.89 -45.91
C TYR A 472 -19.84 -18.39 -47.35
N ARG A 473 -18.64 -18.64 -47.87
CA ARG A 473 -18.40 -19.47 -49.05
C ARG A 473 -17.76 -20.77 -48.58
N LEU A 474 -18.33 -21.89 -49.03
CA LEU A 474 -17.80 -23.22 -48.75
C LEU A 474 -17.12 -23.77 -49.99
N GLN A 475 -15.85 -24.13 -49.86
CA GLN A 475 -15.05 -24.73 -50.92
C GLN A 475 -14.57 -26.13 -50.50
N GLY A 476 -14.52 -27.07 -51.44
CA GLY A 476 -14.07 -28.44 -51.21
C GLY A 476 -12.83 -28.79 -52.03
N TYR A 477 -11.86 -29.43 -51.40
CA TYR A 477 -10.73 -30.05 -52.07
C TYR A 477 -11.08 -31.50 -52.40
N LEU A 478 -11.41 -31.79 -53.64
CA LEU A 478 -11.74 -33.15 -54.08
C LEU A 478 -10.48 -33.92 -54.50
N GLU A 479 -10.48 -35.23 -54.23
CA GLU A 479 -9.37 -36.11 -54.58
C GLU A 479 -9.05 -36.02 -56.07
N GLY A 480 -7.77 -35.76 -56.38
CA GLY A 480 -7.28 -35.63 -57.76
C GLY A 480 -7.51 -34.27 -58.41
N MET A 481 -8.12 -33.30 -57.73
CA MET A 481 -8.22 -31.91 -58.21
C MET A 481 -7.04 -31.06 -57.72
N THR A 482 -6.59 -30.12 -58.56
CA THR A 482 -5.51 -29.17 -58.23
C THR A 482 -6.01 -27.84 -57.66
N GLU A 483 -7.32 -27.58 -57.75
CA GLU A 483 -7.97 -26.37 -57.26
C GLU A 483 -9.21 -26.73 -56.44
N PRO A 484 -9.58 -25.92 -55.42
CA PRO A 484 -10.79 -26.14 -54.66
C PRO A 484 -12.04 -25.88 -55.51
N MET A 485 -13.05 -26.73 -55.36
CA MET A 485 -14.36 -26.58 -56.00
C MET A 485 -15.30 -25.77 -55.10
N PRO A 486 -16.02 -24.75 -55.62
CA PRO A 486 -17.08 -24.08 -54.85
C PRO A 486 -18.24 -25.06 -54.63
N LEU A 487 -18.55 -25.35 -53.36
CA LEU A 487 -19.64 -26.26 -52.98
C LEU A 487 -20.92 -25.48 -52.68
N VAL A 488 -20.81 -24.38 -51.93
CA VAL A 488 -21.94 -23.51 -51.59
C VAL A 488 -21.47 -22.05 -51.59
N GLU A 489 -22.23 -21.19 -52.26
CA GLU A 489 -22.05 -19.74 -52.23
C GLU A 489 -23.14 -19.10 -51.36
N GLY A 490 -22.77 -18.17 -50.47
CA GLY A 490 -23.72 -17.44 -49.63
C GLY A 490 -24.36 -18.27 -48.52
N LEU A 491 -23.64 -19.25 -47.97
CA LEU A 491 -24.07 -20.07 -46.83
C LEU A 491 -24.28 -19.17 -45.59
N GLN A 492 -25.49 -19.14 -45.04
CA GLN A 492 -25.80 -18.35 -43.84
C GLN A 492 -25.78 -19.24 -42.60
N ILE A 493 -25.07 -18.84 -41.56
CA ILE A 493 -25.07 -19.48 -40.23
C ILE A 493 -25.56 -18.44 -39.22
N SER A 494 -26.64 -18.76 -38.52
CA SER A 494 -27.26 -17.90 -37.51
C SER A 494 -26.63 -18.12 -36.13
N ALA A 495 -26.80 -17.15 -35.22
CA ALA A 495 -26.48 -17.37 -33.81
C ALA A 495 -27.34 -18.51 -33.23
N GLY A 496 -26.72 -19.41 -32.45
CA GLY A 496 -27.41 -20.58 -31.92
C GLY A 496 -27.66 -21.72 -32.92
N GLU A 497 -27.08 -21.66 -34.13
CA GLU A 497 -27.29 -22.65 -35.19
C GLU A 497 -26.04 -23.49 -35.45
N LEU A 498 -26.16 -24.83 -35.31
CA LEU A 498 -25.24 -25.76 -35.95
C LEU A 498 -25.79 -26.13 -37.33
N LEU A 499 -25.21 -25.57 -38.39
CA LEU A 499 -25.63 -25.85 -39.74
C LEU A 499 -25.02 -27.17 -40.25
N GLU A 500 -25.87 -28.14 -40.54
CA GLU A 500 -25.46 -29.36 -41.26
C GLU A 500 -25.60 -29.15 -42.77
N VAL A 501 -24.49 -29.21 -43.49
CA VAL A 501 -24.45 -29.00 -44.94
C VAL A 501 -24.33 -30.33 -45.66
N ASP A 502 -25.34 -30.68 -46.45
CA ASP A 502 -25.26 -31.74 -47.46
C ASP A 502 -24.68 -31.14 -48.74
N THR A 503 -23.44 -31.50 -49.06
CA THR A 503 -22.72 -30.93 -50.21
C THR A 503 -23.15 -31.54 -51.54
N GLY A 504 -23.98 -32.60 -51.53
CA GLY A 504 -24.38 -33.35 -52.73
C GLY A 504 -23.25 -34.15 -53.38
N LEU A 505 -22.12 -34.34 -52.68
CA LEU A 505 -20.95 -35.10 -53.14
C LEU A 505 -21.16 -36.62 -53.03
#